data_AF-A0A9X3PDZ0-F1
#
_entry.id   AF-A0A9X3PDZ0-F1
#
_cell.length_a   1.000
_cell.length_b   1.000
_cell.length_c   1.000
_cell.angle_alpha   90.00
_cell.angle_beta   90.00
_cell.angle_gamma   90.00
#
_symmetry.space_group_name_H-M   'P 1'
#
loop_
_entity.id
_entity.type
_entity.pdbx_description
1 polymer ?
#
loop_
_entity_poly.entity_id
_entity_poly.type
_entity_poly.pdbx_seq_one_letter_code
_entity_poly.pdbx_strand_id
1 'polypeptide(L)'
;MASIDEVIASVSANANAVTEVQGQIEGSKAMTEETLGQLQALGVEGAMAAMTGCKEALEECSAMATALQNKLNEAMAAAAAAKQQ
;
A
#
# COMPACT_ATOMS: atom_id res chain seq x y z
N MET A 1 16.35 -11.23 -23.00
CA MET A 1 16.36 -9.86 -22.44
C MET A 1 15.01 -9.26 -22.75
N ALA A 2 14.26 -8.81 -21.76
CA ALA A 2 13.02 -8.07 -22.00
C ALA A 2 13.35 -6.74 -22.68
N SER A 3 12.50 -6.31 -23.62
CA SER A 3 12.64 -5.00 -24.24
C SER A 3 12.33 -3.88 -23.23
N ILE A 4 12.81 -2.66 -23.48
CA ILE A 4 12.50 -1.50 -22.63
C ILE A 4 10.97 -1.26 -22.56
N ASP A 5 10.25 -1.55 -23.65
CA ASP A 5 8.78 -1.45 -23.68
C ASP A 5 8.08 -2.47 -22.78
N GLU A 6 8.57 -3.71 -22.73
CA GLU A 6 8.07 -4.73 -21.80
C GLU A 6 8.36 -4.38 -20.35
N VAL A 7 9.52 -3.76 -20.07
CA VAL A 7 9.86 -3.28 -18.73
C VAL A 7 8.92 -2.14 -18.31
N ILE A 8 8.68 -1.15 -19.17
CA ILE A 8 7.76 -0.04 -18.89
C ILE A 8 6.34 -0.58 -18.64
N ALA A 9 5.86 -1.50 -19.48
CA ALA A 9 4.54 -2.11 -19.31
C ALA A 9 4.41 -2.85 -17.97
N SER A 10 5.45 -3.62 -17.60
CA SER A 10 5.50 -4.36 -16.33
C SER A 10 5.52 -3.42 -15.11
N VAL A 11 6.34 -2.38 -15.12
CA VAL A 11 6.40 -1.41 -14.02
C VAL A 11 5.07 -0.64 -13.89
N SER A 12 4.43 -0.29 -15.00
CA SER A 12 3.11 0.34 -14.99
C SER A 12 2.03 -0.58 -14.42
N ALA A 13 2.03 -1.86 -14.77
CA ALA A 13 1.13 -2.85 -14.19
C ALA A 13 1.34 -2.98 -12.66
N ASN A 14 2.59 -3.00 -12.21
CA ASN A 14 2.91 -3.02 -10.78
C ASN A 14 2.45 -1.75 -10.06
N ALA A 15 2.58 -0.57 -10.68
CA ALA A 15 2.11 0.69 -10.10
C ALA A 15 0.58 0.69 -9.91
N ASN A 16 -0.16 0.16 -10.87
CA ASN A 16 -1.61 0.01 -10.75
C ASN A 16 -1.98 -0.96 -9.62
N ALA A 17 -1.29 -2.10 -9.52
CA ALA A 17 -1.51 -3.08 -8.45
C ALA A 17 -1.20 -2.49 -7.05
N VAL A 18 -0.13 -1.71 -6.91
CA VAL A 18 0.20 -1.01 -5.65
C VAL A 18 -0.87 0.00 -5.28
N THR A 19 -1.41 0.74 -6.26
CA THR A 19 -2.52 1.68 -6.04
C THR A 19 -3.78 0.97 -5.53
N GLU A 20 -4.10 -0.20 -6.11
CA GLU A 20 -5.24 -1.02 -5.66
C GLU A 20 -5.05 -1.51 -4.22
N VAL A 21 -3.87 -2.05 -3.91
CA VAL A 21 -3.52 -2.49 -2.55
C VAL A 21 -3.60 -1.34 -1.55
N GLN A 22 -3.15 -0.14 -1.93
CA GLN A 22 -3.25 1.05 -1.09
C GLN A 22 -4.71 1.40 -0.77
N GLY A 23 -5.61 1.30 -1.75
CA GLY A 23 -7.06 1.46 -1.53
C GLY A 23 -7.62 0.43 -0.54
N GLN A 24 -7.20 -0.82 -0.64
CA GLN A 24 -7.61 -1.89 0.28
C GLN A 24 -7.09 -1.67 1.71
N ILE A 25 -5.86 -1.16 1.86
CA ILE A 25 -5.26 -0.81 3.16
C ILE A 25 -6.07 0.31 3.83
N GLU A 26 -6.39 1.38 3.09
CA GLU A 26 -7.17 2.49 3.66
C GLU A 26 -8.60 2.05 4.03
N GLY A 27 -9.23 1.18 3.24
CA GLY A 27 -10.50 0.56 3.61
C GLY A 27 -10.40 -0.26 4.91
N SER A 28 -9.34 -1.06 5.05
CA SER A 28 -9.09 -1.88 6.23
C SER A 28 -8.80 -1.04 7.48
N LYS A 29 -8.12 0.11 7.33
CA LYS A 29 -7.89 1.07 8.42
C LYS A 29 -9.21 1.65 8.91
N ALA A 30 -10.08 2.10 8.00
CA ALA A 30 -11.39 2.63 8.37
C ALA A 30 -12.24 1.60 9.14
N MET A 31 -12.27 0.34 8.67
CA MET A 31 -12.97 -0.74 9.37
C MET A 31 -12.36 -1.05 10.75
N THR A 32 -11.03 -0.98 10.85
CA THR A 32 -10.31 -1.18 12.12
C THR A 32 -10.66 -0.08 13.12
N GLU A 33 -10.70 1.18 12.70
CA GLU A 33 -11.07 2.31 13.55
C GLU A 33 -12.52 2.23 14.01
N GLU A 34 -13.44 1.86 13.13
CA GLU A 34 -14.84 1.62 13.50
C GLU A 34 -14.94 0.51 14.55
N THR A 35 -14.27 -0.62 14.31
CA THR A 35 -14.27 -1.77 15.24
C THR A 35 -13.67 -1.40 16.58
N LEU A 36 -12.58 -0.63 16.59
CA LEU A 36 -11.93 -0.17 17.83
C LEU A 36 -12.86 0.73 18.65
N GLY A 37 -13.60 1.63 18.00
CA GLY A 37 -14.63 2.44 18.66
C GLY A 37 -15.75 1.60 19.29
N GLN A 38 -16.21 0.56 18.59
CA GLN A 38 -17.20 -0.38 19.12
C GLN A 38 -16.66 -1.16 20.32
N LEU A 39 -15.42 -1.67 20.23
CA LEU A 39 -14.78 -2.40 21.32
C LEU A 39 -14.55 -1.52 22.56
N GLN A 40 -14.22 -0.24 22.35
CA GLN A 40 -14.09 0.75 23.42
C GLN A 40 -15.44 1.00 24.12
N ALA A 41 -16.53 1.10 23.37
CA ALA A 41 -17.87 1.22 23.94
C ALA A 41 -18.29 -0.02 24.76
N LEU A 42 -17.79 -1.21 24.38
CA LEU A 42 -18.05 -2.47 25.07
C LEU A 42 -17.08 -2.78 26.22
N GLY A 43 -15.99 -2.03 26.36
CA GLY A 43 -14.98 -2.24 27.42
C GLY A 43 -14.15 -3.52 27.26
N VAL A 44 -13.97 -4.03 26.04
CA VAL A 44 -13.27 -5.31 25.79
C VAL A 44 -11.77 -5.07 25.57
N GLU A 45 -11.01 -4.95 26.66
CA GLU A 45 -9.59 -4.54 26.64
C GLU A 45 -8.67 -5.42 25.78
N GLY A 46 -8.82 -6.75 25.86
CA GLY A 46 -7.98 -7.66 25.08
C GLY A 46 -8.18 -7.53 23.56
N ALA A 47 -9.43 -7.34 23.12
CA ALA A 47 -9.75 -7.12 21.71
C ALA A 47 -9.33 -5.73 21.25
N MET A 48 -9.43 -4.70 22.10
CA MET A 48 -8.92 -3.36 21.81
C MET A 48 -7.41 -3.39 21.56
N ALA A 49 -6.64 -4.05 22.42
CA ALA A 49 -5.19 -4.17 22.26
C ALA A 49 -4.81 -4.88 20.96
N ALA A 50 -5.51 -5.97 20.61
CA ALA A 50 -5.32 -6.67 19.34
C ALA A 50 -5.63 -5.77 18.14
N MET A 51 -6.72 -4.99 18.21
CA MET A 51 -7.07 -4.07 17.12
C MET A 51 -6.12 -2.89 16.99
N THR A 52 -5.59 -2.36 18.08
CA THR A 52 -4.52 -1.36 18.03
C THR A 52 -3.30 -1.89 17.30
N GLY A 53 -2.86 -3.12 17.60
CA GLY A 53 -1.74 -3.75 16.89
C GLY A 53 -2.03 -3.97 15.40
N CYS A 54 -3.28 -4.31 15.04
CA CYS A 54 -3.68 -4.41 13.64
C CYS A 54 -3.66 -3.04 12.93
N LYS A 55 -4.10 -1.97 13.61
CA LYS A 55 -4.01 -0.60 13.09
C LYS A 55 -2.56 -0.20 12.81
N GLU A 56 -1.66 -0.45 13.75
CA GLU A 56 -0.22 -0.17 13.59
C GLU A 56 0.36 -0.91 12.38
N ALA A 57 0.06 -2.21 12.23
CA ALA A 57 0.52 -2.99 11.08
C ALA A 57 -0.04 -2.45 9.74
N LEU A 58 -1.29 -1.98 9.72
CA LEU A 58 -1.89 -1.35 8.54
C LEU A 58 -1.25 0.02 8.21
N GLU A 59 -0.86 0.80 9.22
CA GLU A 59 -0.13 2.05 9.02
C GLU A 59 1.27 1.80 8.43
N GLU A 60 1.99 0.79 8.94
CA GLU A 60 3.26 0.35 8.36
C GLU A 60 3.10 -0.12 6.91
N CYS A 61 2.06 -0.91 6.64
CA CYS A 61 1.75 -1.37 5.28
C CYS A 61 1.43 -0.19 4.33
N SER A 62 0.70 0.82 4.79
CA SER A 62 0.41 2.04 4.00
C SER A 62 1.70 2.83 3.69
N ALA A 63 2.61 2.94 4.67
CA ALA A 63 3.91 3.56 4.47
C ALA A 63 4.77 2.79 3.46
N MET A 64 4.80 1.44 3.54
CA MET A 64 5.52 0.60 2.58
C MET A 64 4.95 0.69 1.17
N ALA A 65 3.62 0.68 1.02
CA ALA A 65 2.96 0.83 -0.28
C ALA A 65 3.32 2.18 -0.93
N THR A 66 3.33 3.26 -0.15
CA THR A 66 3.74 4.59 -0.62
C THR A 66 5.21 4.60 -1.07
N ALA A 67 6.10 4.00 -0.28
CA ALA A 67 7.51 3.90 -0.64
C ALA A 67 7.74 3.09 -1.93
N LEU A 68 7.00 1.99 -2.09
CA LEU A 68 7.04 1.15 -3.29
C LEU A 68 6.53 1.91 -4.52
N GLN A 69 5.42 2.65 -4.39
CA GLN A 69 4.90 3.49 -5.47
C GLN A 69 5.92 4.51 -5.95
N ASN A 70 6.61 5.18 -5.01
CA ASN A 70 7.68 6.13 -5.35
C ASN A 70 8.82 5.44 -6.12
N LYS A 71 9.24 4.24 -5.71
CA LYS A 71 10.27 3.47 -6.40
C LYS A 71 9.86 3.02 -7.80
N LEU A 72 8.60 2.63 -7.99
CA LEU A 72 8.06 2.28 -9.30
C LEU A 72 8.02 3.51 -10.23
N ASN A 73 7.67 4.69 -9.71
CA ASN A 73 7.71 5.93 -10.47
C ASN A 73 9.13 6.32 -10.89
N GLU A 74 10.11 6.20 -9.98
CA GLU A 74 11.53 6.38 -10.30
C GLU A 74 11.99 5.41 -11.40
N ALA A 75 11.59 4.14 -11.30
CA ALA A 75 11.92 3.11 -12.30
C ALA A 75 11.29 3.41 -13.66
N MET A 76 10.04 3.88 -13.72
CA MET A 76 9.39 4.31 -14.96
C MET A 76 10.14 5.48 -15.61
N ALA A 77 10.52 6.49 -14.82
CA ALA A 77 11.25 7.64 -15.32
C ALA A 77 12.61 7.23 -15.90
N ALA A 78 13.33 6.34 -15.22
CA ALA A 78 14.62 5.81 -15.69
C ALA A 78 14.47 4.98 -16.98
N ALA A 79 13.46 4.11 -17.06
CA ALA A 79 13.19 3.31 -18.26
C ALA A 79 12.78 4.18 -19.46
N ALA A 80 11.97 5.22 -19.22
CA ALA A 80 11.58 6.19 -20.25
C ALA A 80 12.78 6.99 -20.78
N ALA A 81 13.70 7.41 -19.90
CA ALA A 81 14.94 8.08 -20.30
C ALA A 81 15.85 7.16 -21.12
N ALA A 82 15.96 5.88 -20.74
CA ALA A 82 16.74 4.89 -21.49
C ALA A 82 16.17 4.62 -22.90
N LYS A 83 14.85 4.72 -23.09
CA LYS A 83 14.21 4.59 -24.41
C LYS A 83 14.57 5.72 -25.39
N GLN A 84 14.99 6.88 -24.88
CA GLN A 84 15.33 8.07 -25.68
C GLN A 84 16.81 8.12 -26.11
N GLN A 85 17.64 7.18 -25.63
CA GLN A 85 19.05 7.04 -26.01
C GLN A 85 19.22 5.96 -27.08
#